data_AF-A0A820J3E5-F1
#
_entry.id   AF-A0A820J3E5-F1
#
_cell.length_a   1.000
_cell.length_b   1.000
_cell.length_c   1.000
_cell.angle_alpha   90.00
_cell.angle_beta   90.00
_cell.angle_gamma   90.00
#
_symmetry.space_group_name_H-M   'P 1'
#
loop_
_entity.id
_entity.type
_entity.pdbx_description
1 polymer ?
#
loop_
_entity_poly.entity_id
_entity_poly.type
_entity_poly.pdbx_seq_one_letter_code
_entity_poly.pdbx_strand_id
1 'polypeptide(L)' 'SPNTKQSTPIFTVMNYNILCDKYATRHIYGYCPSWALKWEYRRKQIFDELRSYSADIIALQTKHSFNQVNVIFLI' A
#
# COMPACT_ATOMS: atom_id res chain seq x y z
N SER A 1 -45.70 7.55 7.93
CA SER A 1 -44.33 7.40 8.48
C SER A 1 -43.36 7.04 7.38
N PRO A 2 -42.26 7.77 7.25
CA PRO A 2 -41.10 7.16 6.63
C PRO A 2 -39.85 7.44 7.47
N ASN A 3 -39.53 6.46 8.33
CA ASN A 3 -38.15 6.21 8.70
C ASN A 3 -37.44 5.70 7.44
N THR A 4 -36.95 6.61 6.60
CA THR A 4 -36.00 6.25 5.55
C THR A 4 -34.71 5.84 6.26
N LYS A 5 -34.52 4.54 6.48
CA LYS A 5 -33.23 4.01 6.95
C LYS A 5 -32.19 4.35 5.88
N GLN A 6 -31.51 5.48 6.03
CA GLN A 6 -30.35 5.80 5.21
C GLN A 6 -29.31 4.72 5.49
N SER A 7 -29.08 3.84 4.52
CA SER A 7 -27.97 2.89 4.56
C SER A 7 -26.68 3.70 4.46
N THR A 8 -25.91 3.78 5.54
CA THR A 8 -24.58 4.37 5.48
C THR A 8 -23.71 3.51 4.54
N PRO A 9 -23.14 4.07 3.46
CA PRO A 9 -22.27 3.32 2.59
C PRO A 9 -21.02 2.89 3.38
N ILE A 10 -20.67 1.61 3.27
CA ILE A 10 -19.44 1.06 3.83
C ILE A 10 -18.40 1.04 2.72
N PHE A 11 -17.21 1.55 3.01
CA PHE A 11 -16.07 1.48 2.12
C PHE A 11 -14.83 0.99 2.87
N THR A 12 -13.89 0.44 2.13
CA THR A 12 -12.65 -0.17 2.60
C THR A 12 -11.47 0.72 2.26
N VAL A 13 -10.55 0.87 3.21
CA VAL A 13 -9.35 1.70 3.04
C VAL A 13 -8.12 0.86 3.34
N MET A 14 -7.20 0.81 2.39
CA MET A 14 -5.88 0.21 2.56
C MET A 14 -4.83 1.30 2.68
N ASN A 15 -4.03 1.25 3.76
CA ASN A 15 -2.85 2.09 3.92
C ASN A 15 -1.60 1.20 3.95
N TYR A 16 -0.72 1.37 2.98
CA TYR A 16 0.39 0.44 2.76
C TYR A 16 1.71 1.15 2.49
N ASN A 17 2.72 0.82 3.29
CA ASN A 17 4.08 1.37 3.15
C ASN A 17 4.92 0.44 2.28
N ILE A 18 5.20 0.88 1.06
CA ILE A 18 5.89 0.11 0.03
C ILE A 18 7.42 0.07 0.20
N LEU A 19 7.96 0.75 1.22
CA LEU A 19 9.38 0.88 1.55
C LEU A 19 10.24 1.38 0.37
N CYS A 20 10.81 2.58 0.51
CA CYS A 20 11.70 3.11 -0.52
C CYS A 20 12.96 2.25 -0.66
N ASP A 21 13.47 2.10 -1.88
CA ASP A 21 14.64 1.28 -2.20
C ASP A 21 15.89 1.66 -1.38
N LYS A 22 16.05 2.94 -1.07
CA LYS A 22 17.13 3.46 -0.21
C LYS A 22 17.17 2.83 1.19
N TYR A 23 16.04 2.35 1.70
CA TYR A 23 15.93 1.75 3.03
C TYR A 23 15.87 0.22 2.98
N ALA A 24 15.67 -0.38 1.81
CA ALA A 24 15.65 -1.83 1.61
C ALA A 24 17.08 -2.41 1.52
N THR A 25 17.94 -2.06 2.48
CA THR A 25 19.36 -2.45 2.48
C THR A 25 19.58 -3.74 3.25
N ARG A 26 20.62 -4.51 2.88
CA ARG A 26 21.06 -5.69 3.64
C ARG A 26 21.53 -5.37 5.06
N HIS A 27 21.85 -4.12 5.37
CA HIS A 27 22.22 -3.76 6.73
C HIS A 27 21.03 -3.84 7.69
N ILE A 28 19.83 -3.48 7.20
CA ILE A 28 18.57 -3.52 7.96
C ILE A 28 17.88 -4.88 7.78
N TYR A 29 17.94 -5.44 6.57
CA TYR A 29 17.25 -6.67 6.18
C TYR A 29 18.23 -7.79 5.81
N GLY A 30 19.25 -8.03 6.64
CA GLY A 30 20.34 -8.98 6.33
C GLY A 30 19.91 -10.45 6.19
N TYR A 31 18.76 -10.80 6.78
CA TYR A 31 18.13 -12.12 6.62
C TYR A 31 17.43 -12.31 5.27
N CYS A 32 17.18 -11.22 4.54
CA CYS A 32 16.46 -11.24 3.28
C CYS A 32 17.46 -11.32 2.11
N PRO A 33 17.28 -12.22 1.13
CA PRO A 33 18.19 -12.32 0.01
C PRO A 33 18.13 -11.05 -0.85
N SER A 34 19.27 -10.63 -1.40
CA SER A 34 19.38 -9.35 -2.12
C SER A 34 18.46 -9.21 -3.31
N TRP A 35 18.13 -10.31 -3.99
CA TRP A 35 17.20 -10.27 -5.11
C TRP A 35 15.78 -9.94 -4.65
N ALA A 36 15.37 -10.35 -3.44
CA ALA A 36 14.06 -10.07 -2.88
C ALA A 36 13.94 -8.63 -2.37
N LEU A 37 15.06 -7.99 -2.05
CA LEU A 37 15.12 -6.57 -1.67
C LEU A 37 15.05 -5.62 -2.87
N LYS A 38 15.36 -6.10 -4.09
CA LYS A 38 15.31 -5.27 -5.30
C LYS A 38 13.89 -4.76 -5.56
N TRP A 39 13.78 -3.48 -5.92
CA TRP A 39 12.50 -2.85 -6.23
C TRP A 39 11.72 -3.59 -7.31
N GLU A 40 12.38 -4.14 -8.34
CA GLU A 40 11.73 -4.89 -9.43
C GLU A 40 10.97 -6.13 -8.93
N TYR A 41 11.51 -6.80 -7.91
CA TYR A 41 10.85 -7.94 -7.28
C TYR A 41 9.71 -7.47 -6.37
N ARG A 42 10.01 -6.51 -5.47
CA ARG A 42 9.05 -6.02 -4.48
C ARG A 42 7.81 -5.40 -5.11
N ARG A 43 7.98 -4.56 -6.14
CA ARG A 43 6.85 -3.89 -6.82
C ARG A 43 5.83 -4.90 -7.33
N LYS A 44 6.27 -6.05 -7.86
CA LYS A 44 5.37 -7.08 -8.39
C LYS A 44 4.47 -7.64 -7.28
N GLN A 45 5.09 -8.04 -6.16
CA GLN A 45 4.36 -8.57 -5.00
C GLN A 45 3.40 -7.54 -4.39
N ILE A 46 3.85 -6.29 -4.29
CA ILE A 46 3.00 -5.18 -3.80
C ILE A 46 1.78 -5.02 -4.71
N PHE A 47 1.95 -4.99 -6.04
CA PHE A 47 0.81 -4.88 -6.96
C PHE A 47 -0.15 -6.07 -6.85
N ASP A 48 0.37 -7.28 -6.66
CA ASP A 48 -0.46 -8.48 -6.51
C ASP A 48 -1.25 -8.41 -5.19
N GLU A 49 -0.65 -7.93 -4.09
CA GLU A 49 -1.34 -7.67 -2.83
C GLU A 49 -2.45 -6.61 -2.98
N LEU A 50 -2.14 -5.46 -3.57
CA LEU A 50 -3.14 -4.38 -3.76
C LEU A 50 -4.37 -4.86 -4.54
N ARG A 51 -4.17 -5.69 -5.57
CA ARG A 51 -5.29 -6.30 -6.32
C ARG A 51 -6.06 -7.30 -5.46
N SER A 52 -5.37 -8.13 -4.69
CA SER A 52 -6.00 -9.14 -3.85
C SER A 52 -6.90 -8.55 -2.76
N TYR A 53 -6.53 -7.39 -2.20
CA TYR A 53 -7.32 -6.71 -1.17
C TYR A 53 -8.53 -5.96 -1.73
N SER A 54 -8.50 -5.55 -3.02
CA SER A 54 -9.62 -4.89 -3.71
C SER A 54 -10.28 -3.77 -2.88
N ALA A 55 -9.44 -2.94 -2.23
CA ALA A 55 -9.92 -1.86 -1.38
C ALA A 55 -10.42 -0.66 -2.20
N ASP A 56 -11.48 0.00 -1.74
CA ASP A 56 -12.08 1.17 -2.40
C ASP A 56 -11.14 2.38 -2.42
N ILE A 57 -10.27 2.50 -1.41
CA ILE A 57 -9.26 3.57 -1.33
C ILE A 57 -7.91 2.96 -0.95
N ILE A 58 -6.86 3.31 -1.70
CA ILE A 58 -5.49 2.84 -1.44
C ILE A 58 -4.55 4.04 -1.25
N ALA A 59 -3.92 4.12 -0.07
CA ALA A 59 -2.87 5.07 0.24
C ALA A 59 -1.51 4.36 0.28
N LEU A 60 -0.58 4.77 -0.58
CA LEU A 60 0.78 4.20 -0.62
C LEU A 60 1.82 5.17 -0.07
N GLN A 61 2.72 4.66 0.77
CA GLN A 61 3.81 5.44 1.36
C GLN A 61 5.16 4.86 0.91
N THR A 62 5.99 5.67 0.26
CA THR A 62 7.41 5.37 0.03
C THR A 62 8.19 6.26 0.99
N LYS A 63 8.83 5.71 2.03
CA LYS A 63 9.51 6.50 3.09
C LYS A 63 10.76 7.26 2.59
N HIS A 64 10.67 8.00 1.50
CA HIS A 64 11.75 8.85 0.97
C HIS A 64 11.79 10.21 1.68
N SER A 65 10.66 10.70 2.20
CA SER A 65 10.52 11.88 3.05
C SER A 65 9.12 11.88 3.68
N PHE A 66 8.99 12.30 4.93
CA PHE A 66 7.78 12.21 5.77
C PHE A 66 6.52 12.93 5.24
N ASN A 67 6.51 13.52 4.03
CA ASN A 67 5.49 14.49 3.59
C ASN A 67 4.88 14.24 2.19
N GLN A 68 4.98 13.03 1.62
CA GLN A 68 4.24 12.71 0.38
C GLN A 68 3.41 11.43 0.56
N VAL A 69 2.15 11.61 0.93
CA VAL A 69 1.12 10.57 0.81
C VAL A 69 0.49 10.76 -0.57
N ASN A 70 0.84 9.90 -1.52
CA ASN A 70 0.11 9.85 -2.78
C ASN A 70 -1.11 8.96 -2.55
N VAL A 71 -2.28 9.59 -2.39
CA VAL A 71 -3.55 8.86 -2.35
C VAL A 71 -3.90 8.52 -3.80
N ILE A 72 -3.89 7.24 -4.12
CA ILE A 72 -4.35 6.77 -5.44
C ILE A 72 -5.78 6.31 -5.23
N PHE A 73 -6.73 7.08 -5.75
CA PHE A 73 -8.11 6.63 -5.86
C PHE A 73 -8.21 5.70 -7.08
N LEU A 74 -8.42 4.41 -6.84
CA LEU A 74 -8.91 3.51 -7.88
C LEU A 74 -10.43 3.49 -7.73
N ILE A 75 -11.11 4.30 -8.55
CA ILE A 75 -12.55 4.17 -8.84
C ILE A 75 -12.74 3.28 -10.06
#